data_AF-A0A527XPF8-F1
#
_entry.id   AF-A0A527XPF8-F1
#
_cell.length_a   1.000
_cell.length_b   1.000
_cell.length_c   1.000
_cell.angle_alpha   90.00
_cell.angle_beta   90.00
_cell.angle_gamma   90.00
#
_symmetry.space_group_name_H-M   'P 1'
#
loop_
_entity.id
_entity.type
_entity.pdbx_description
1 polymer ?
#
loop_
_entity_poly.entity_id
_entity_poly.type
_entity_poly.pdbx_seq_one_letter_code
_entity_poly.pdbx_strand_id
1 'polypeptide(L)'
;VYVIGPDKKIKLVLTYPMTTGRNFDEILRVIDSIQLTAKHQVATPANWKQGEDVIITAAVSNEDAIKRFGAYETVLPYLRKTKQPTA
;
A
#
# COMPACT_ATOMS: atom_id res chain seq x y z
N VAL A 1 18.95 3.71 2.45
CA VAL A 1 17.98 3.09 3.39
C VAL A 1 17.50 1.81 2.75
N TYR A 2 17.56 0.70 3.48
CA TYR A 2 17.04 -0.60 3.04
C TYR A 2 15.93 -1.01 4.01
N VAL A 3 14.72 -1.24 3.50
CA VAL A 3 13.63 -1.83 4.27
C VAL A 3 13.61 -3.33 3.97
N ILE A 4 13.83 -4.15 4.99
CA ILE A 4 13.96 -5.61 4.87
C ILE A 4 12.78 -6.27 5.57
N GLY A 5 12.09 -7.16 4.87
CA GLY A 5 10.97 -7.93 5.42
C GLY A 5 11.43 -9.07 6.34
N PRO A 6 10.50 -9.68 7.11
CA PRO A 6 10.79 -10.87 7.91
C PRO A 6 11.32 -12.05 7.07
N ASP A 7 10.93 -12.10 5.80
CA ASP A 7 11.38 -13.05 4.77
C ASP A 7 12.82 -12.77 4.26
N LYS A 8 13.54 -11.83 4.88
CA LYS A 8 14.89 -11.37 4.52
C LYS A 8 14.99 -10.77 3.12
N LYS A 9 13.87 -10.46 2.47
CA LYS A 9 13.86 -9.81 1.14
C LYS A 9 13.84 -8.29 1.31
N ILE A 10 14.55 -7.61 0.41
CA ILE A 10 14.51 -6.15 0.30
C ILE A 10 13.15 -5.75 -0.27
N LYS A 11 12.44 -4.86 0.45
CA LYS A 11 11.13 -4.33 0.05
C LYS A 11 11.22 -2.93 -0.53
N LEU A 12 12.20 -2.13 -0.09
CA LEU A 12 12.44 -0.78 -0.58
C LEU A 12 13.92 -0.41 -0.45
N VAL A 13 14.44 0.30 -1.44
CA VAL A 13 15.77 0.91 -1.44
C VAL A 13 15.63 2.41 -1.71
N LEU A 14 16.20 3.23 -0.83
CA LEU A 14 16.25 4.68 -0.99
C LEU A 14 17.71 5.17 -0.89
N THR A 15 18.21 5.79 -1.96
CA THR A 15 19.59 6.30 -2.02
C THR A 15 19.57 7.81 -2.19
N TYR A 16 20.05 8.54 -1.19
CA TYR A 16 20.14 10.00 -1.18
C TYR A 16 21.63 10.39 -1.09
N PRO A 17 22.05 11.51 -1.72
CA PRO A 17 23.41 12.03 -1.59
C PRO A 17 23.65 12.58 -0.18
N MET A 18 24.92 12.81 0.17
CA MET A 18 25.29 13.36 1.49
C MET A 18 24.72 14.76 1.76
N THR A 19 24.43 15.51 0.71
CA THR A 19 23.93 16.90 0.77
C THR A 19 22.45 17.00 1.11
N THR A 20 21.68 15.92 1.00
CA THR A 20 20.22 15.97 1.12
C THR A 20 19.76 15.08 2.28
N GLY A 21 19.27 15.74 3.34
CA GLY A 21 18.65 15.06 4.48
C GLY A 21 17.45 14.21 4.05
N ARG A 22 17.23 13.10 4.76
CA ARG A 22 16.10 12.18 4.48
C ARG A 22 14.86 12.64 5.25
N ASN A 23 13.70 12.36 4.68
CA ASN A 23 12.42 12.49 5.37
C ASN A 23 12.07 11.17 6.08
N PHE A 24 12.03 11.16 7.42
CA PHE A 24 11.70 9.96 8.19
C PHE A 24 10.20 9.67 8.23
N ASP A 25 9.34 10.67 8.05
CA ASP A 25 7.89 10.45 7.95
C ASP A 25 7.56 9.62 6.71
N GLU A 26 8.30 9.83 5.61
CA GLU A 26 8.17 8.99 4.41
C GLU A 26 8.61 7.56 4.68
N ILE A 27 9.66 7.35 5.49
CA ILE A 27 10.12 6.00 5.86
C ILE A 27 9.05 5.28 6.68
N LEU A 28 8.39 5.95 7.62
CA LEU A 28 7.28 5.36 8.39
C LEU A 28 6.07 5.07 7.48
N ARG A 29 5.69 6.02 6.62
CA ARG A 29 4.57 5.88 5.68
C ARG A 29 4.75 4.68 4.74
N VAL A 30 5.95 4.46 4.21
CA VAL A 30 6.21 3.29 3.36
C VAL A 30 6.21 1.99 4.15
N ILE A 31 6.62 1.98 5.42
CA ILE A 31 6.54 0.80 6.28
C ILE A 31 5.09 0.40 6.51
N ASP A 32 4.22 1.36 6.85
CA ASP A 32 2.78 1.11 7.03
C ASP A 32 2.15 0.55 5.75
N SER A 33 2.49 1.14 4.60
CA SER A 33 2.07 0.65 3.29
C SER A 33 2.55 -0.79 3.02
N ILE A 34 3.83 -1.10 3.26
CA ILE A 34 4.40 -2.43 3.03
C ILE A 34 3.71 -3.47 3.93
N GLN A 35 3.46 -3.14 5.19
CA GLN A 35 2.77 -4.04 6.11
C GLN A 35 1.30 -4.28 5.72
N LEU A 36 0.59 -3.23 5.31
CA LEU A 36 -0.80 -3.31 4.88
C LEU A 36 -0.94 -4.19 3.63
N THR A 37 -0.13 -3.91 2.61
CA THR A 37 -0.16 -4.64 1.32
C THR A 37 0.38 -6.06 1.42
N ALA A 38 1.18 -6.38 2.45
CA ALA A 38 1.58 -7.75 2.74
C ALA A 38 0.43 -8.58 3.34
N LYS A 39 -0.50 -7.95 4.08
CA LYS A 39 -1.62 -8.64 4.74
C LYS A 39 -2.88 -8.69 3.87
N HIS A 40 -3.13 -7.64 3.09
CA HIS A 40 -4.34 -7.48 2.30
C HIS A 40 -3.99 -7.28 0.83
N GLN A 41 -4.81 -7.82 -0.09
CA GLN A 41 -4.63 -7.68 -1.54
C GLN A 41 -5.05 -6.30 -2.07
N VAL A 42 -4.48 -5.26 -1.46
CA VAL A 42 -4.69 -3.84 -1.79
C VAL A 42 -3.36 -3.18 -2.16
N ALA A 43 -3.44 -1.99 -2.74
CA ALA A 43 -2.32 -1.11 -3.05
C ALA A 43 -2.64 0.30 -2.51
N THR A 44 -1.61 1.00 -2.03
CA THR A 44 -1.74 2.37 -1.53
C THR A 44 -1.58 3.36 -2.68
N PRO A 45 -2.51 4.31 -2.89
CA PRO A 45 -2.39 5.31 -3.95
C PRO A 45 -1.28 6.33 -3.67
N ALA A 46 -1.03 7.22 -4.63
CA ALA A 46 -0.09 8.31 -4.47
C ALA A 46 -0.45 9.18 -3.25
N ASN A 47 0.56 9.58 -2.48
CA ASN A 47 0.43 10.37 -1.24
C ASN A 47 -0.43 9.74 -0.13
N TRP A 48 -0.77 8.45 -0.25
CA TRP A 48 -1.58 7.76 0.75
C TRP A 48 -0.99 7.87 2.16
N LYS A 49 -1.85 8.12 3.13
CA LYS A 49 -1.59 8.04 4.57
C LYS A 49 -2.46 6.97 5.23
N GLN A 50 -1.99 6.46 6.36
CA GLN A 50 -2.71 5.48 7.16
C GLN A 50 -4.14 5.97 7.48
N GLY A 51 -5.13 5.15 7.15
CA GLY A 51 -6.56 5.43 7.28
C GLY A 51 -7.23 5.90 5.99
N GLU A 52 -6.47 6.32 4.97
CA GLU A 52 -7.02 6.74 3.69
C GLU A 52 -7.41 5.55 2.81
N ASP A 53 -8.26 5.83 1.83
CA ASP A 53 -8.75 4.82 0.90
C ASP A 53 -7.62 4.18 0.09
N VAL A 54 -7.77 2.88 -0.17
CA VAL A 54 -6.81 2.05 -0.89
C VAL A 54 -7.40 1.53 -2.19
N ILE A 55 -6.53 1.03 -3.06
CA ILE A 55 -6.91 0.48 -4.36
C ILE A 55 -6.89 -1.04 -4.30
N ILE A 56 -7.93 -1.68 -4.81
CA ILE A 56 -7.99 -3.15 -4.92
C ILE A 56 -7.10 -3.58 -6.08
N THR A 57 -6.17 -4.50 -5.81
CA THR A 57 -5.23 -4.97 -6.85
C THR A 57 -5.97 -5.63 -8.01
N ALA A 58 -5.45 -5.49 -9.23
CA ALA A 58 -6.06 -6.08 -10.43
C ALA A 58 -6.15 -7.63 -10.40
N ALA A 59 -5.39 -8.27 -9.50
CA ALA A 59 -5.42 -9.73 -9.30
C ALA A 59 -6.70 -10.23 -8.60
N VAL A 60 -7.49 -9.34 -7.97
CA VAL A 60 -8.72 -9.71 -7.26
C VAL A 60 -9.91 -9.58 -8.21
N SER A 61 -10.71 -10.64 -8.38
CA SER A 61 -11.95 -10.60 -9.15
C SER A 61 -12.98 -9.65 -8.50
N ASN A 62 -13.98 -9.18 -9.25
CA ASN A 62 -15.02 -8.33 -8.67
C ASN A 62 -15.82 -9.06 -7.59
N GLU A 63 -16.06 -10.36 -7.77
CA GLU A 63 -16.78 -11.19 -6.80
C GLU A 63 -15.99 -11.35 -5.49
N ASP A 64 -14.67 -11.60 -5.59
CA ASP A 64 -13.81 -11.69 -4.41
C ASP A 64 -13.62 -10.33 -3.73
N ALA A 65 -13.60 -9.26 -4.51
CA ALA A 65 -13.54 -7.91 -3.97
C ALA A 65 -14.77 -7.59 -3.12
N ILE A 66 -15.98 -7.93 -3.58
CA ILE A 66 -17.21 -7.76 -2.81
C ILE A 66 -17.16 -8.58 -1.51
N LYS A 67 -16.71 -9.84 -1.58
CA LYS A 67 -16.63 -10.71 -0.39
C LYS A 67 -15.65 -10.19 0.67
N ARG A 68 -14.54 -9.59 0.25
CA ARG A 68 -13.44 -9.18 1.15
C ARG A 68 -13.56 -7.75 1.64
N PHE A 69 -14.01 -6.85 0.78
CA PHE A 69 -14.01 -5.41 1.01
C PHE A 69 -15.42 -4.80 1.03
N GLY A 70 -16.45 -5.58 0.70
CA GLY A 70 -17.82 -5.10 0.62
C GLY A 70 -18.05 -4.20 -0.59
N ALA A 71 -18.78 -3.10 -0.38
CA ALA A 71 -18.98 -2.11 -1.42
C ALA A 71 -17.69 -1.31 -1.68
N TYR A 72 -17.27 -1.25 -2.94
CA TYR A 72 -16.13 -0.45 -3.40
C TYR A 72 -16.55 0.45 -4.56
N GLU A 73 -15.85 1.56 -4.72
CA GLU A 73 -16.07 2.53 -5.80
C GLU A 73 -15.26 2.10 -7.03
N THR A 74 -15.88 2.08 -8.20
CA THR A 74 -15.19 1.79 -9.47
C THR A 74 -15.08 3.06 -10.28
N VAL A 75 -13.89 3.65 -10.34
CA VAL A 75 -13.61 4.83 -11.17
C VAL A 75 -13.32 4.38 -12.61
N LEU A 76 -12.50 3.33 -12.75
CA LEU A 76 -12.22 2.63 -14.00
C LEU A 76 -12.20 1.12 -13.73
N PRO A 77 -12.32 0.26 -14.77
CA PRO A 77 -12.33 -1.20 -14.57
C PRO A 77 -11.14 -1.75 -13.75
N TYR A 78 -9.98 -1.10 -13.84
CA TYR A 78 -8.77 -1.42 -13.09
C TYR A 78 -8.50 -0.51 -11.89
N LEU A 79 -9.27 0.57 -11.73
CA LEU A 79 -9.14 1.55 -10.65
C LEU A 79 -10.35 1.43 -9.72
N ARG A 80 -10.24 0.48 -8.79
CA ARG A 80 -11.28 0.16 -7.81
C ARG A 80 -10.83 0.59 -6.43
N LYS A 81 -11.56 1.52 -5.82
CA LYS A 81 -11.21 2.20 -4.58
C LYS A 81 -12.07 1.67 -3.43
N THR A 82 -11.45 1.34 -2.31
CA THR A 82 -12.12 0.81 -1.12
C THR A 82 -11.56 1.46 0.13
N LYS A 83 -12.33 1.45 1.23
CA LYS A 83 -11.82 1.83 2.54
C LYS A 83 -10.67 0.91 2.94
N GLN A 84 -9.67 1.47 3.63
CA GLN A 84 -8.58 0.67 4.16
C GLN A 84 -9.13 -0.44 5.06
N PRO A 85 -8.77 -1.71 4.83
CA PRO A 85 -9.15 -2.79 5.73
C PRO A 85 -8.46 -2.60 7.08
N THR A 86 -9.23 -2.57 8.15
CA THR A 86 -8.74 -2.78 9.51
C THR A 86 -8.59 -4.28 9.74
N ALA A 87 -7.42 -4.69 10.23
CA ALA A 87 -7.16 -6.08 10.59
C ALA A 87 -8.15 -6.59 11.66
#